data_AF-A0A954XZQ3-F1
#
_entry.id   AF-A0A954XZQ3-F1
#
_cell.length_a   1.000
_cell.length_b   1.000
_cell.length_c   1.000
_cell.angle_alpha   90.00
_cell.angle_beta   90.00
_cell.angle_gamma   90.00
#
_symmetry.space_group_name_H-M   'P 1'
#
loop_
_entity.id
_entity.type
_entity.pdbx_description
1 polymer ?
#
loop_
_entity_poly.entity_id
_entity_poly.type
_entity_poly.pdbx_seq_one_letter_code
_entity_poly.pdbx_strand_id
1 'polypeptide(L)'
;MLDRLRLAIVAIGLLSTRLAPAVAADWQADDWHLVPATNSAEKRPAPIRNIARTAAGTLLGTRSAGSSIELWSSVNNGVDWSHVSNVAESSSVVYGDPTLTVLDNGDVLAAYREEDPALGWSVRVSRSVDNGQSWTFGGTIHDWTGSASEFVGAPQFNVLSDGTLQSYYDSEFAAPGGNQYIAVKDGAWNADANVWEWSNERVVNTAAIGGAGVRDGLATIVNLGPDADGVGDRLMVVTEAVAVTGGRGYNLVRAFEVENGGATQADWNNLLDSRIIYQSPLTDPAGHRYNAYAPYALRVGNGPVIVAFSTDEVLHEQGLPADLSSAPPDARHSEIKLIQTTNNFESWSAPITLWGVDHPEFSGSATAGDIFNYQIGLFELSPNDLLATLDLFGGKQIVLRPSLGGDTADFNESGAVDGGDFLIWQRGYGLAGQTSTATGDATGEGLVDGADLTKWAMQFGATAAAAQTAAVPELPSGTLAVLAAITAAAVPTGRPCSASRP
;
A
#
# COMPACT_ATOMS: atom_id res chain seq x y z
N MET A 1 49.81 37.10 29.32
CA MET A 1 50.41 36.77 28.01
C MET A 1 50.27 35.27 27.85
N LEU A 2 49.19 34.82 27.21
CA LEU A 2 49.15 34.44 25.78
C LEU A 2 49.94 33.13 25.59
N ASP A 3 49.39 32.01 25.11
CA ASP A 3 48.26 31.85 24.21
C ASP A 3 47.86 30.35 24.10
N ARG A 4 46.55 30.11 23.85
CA ARG A 4 45.92 28.94 23.19
C ARG A 4 45.63 27.64 23.96
N LEU A 5 44.47 27.65 24.61
CA LEU A 5 43.46 26.58 24.48
C LEU A 5 43.14 26.37 22.98
N ARG A 6 43.16 25.12 22.51
CA ARG A 6 42.32 24.69 21.38
C ARG A 6 41.47 23.51 21.84
N LEU A 7 40.23 23.87 22.12
CA LEU A 7 39.06 23.03 22.31
C LEU A 7 38.75 22.36 20.96
N ALA A 8 38.82 21.03 20.89
CA ALA A 8 38.26 20.25 19.78
C ALA A 8 37.08 19.44 20.35
N ILE A 9 35.98 20.14 20.62
CA ILE A 9 34.66 19.52 20.71
C ILE A 9 34.26 19.24 19.27
N VAL A 10 34.47 18.01 18.80
CA VAL A 10 33.80 17.49 17.60
C VAL A 10 32.40 17.10 18.07
N ALA A 11 31.51 18.10 18.13
CA ALA A 11 30.08 17.85 18.15
C ALA A 11 29.70 17.50 16.71
N ILE A 12 29.66 16.19 16.39
CA ILE A 12 28.81 15.71 15.31
C ILE A 12 27.39 15.88 15.83
N GLY A 13 26.85 17.08 15.68
CA GLY A 13 25.41 17.26 15.68
C GLY A 13 24.89 16.55 14.45
N LEU A 14 24.42 15.31 14.62
CA LEU A 14 23.34 14.82 13.78
C LEU A 14 22.15 15.75 14.06
N LEU A 15 22.08 16.87 13.34
CA LEU A 15 20.78 17.39 12.95
C LEU A 15 20.22 16.34 11.99
N SER A 16 19.58 15.31 12.57
CA SER A 16 18.47 14.69 11.89
C SER A 16 17.43 15.80 11.77
N THR A 17 17.47 16.54 10.67
CA THR A 17 16.28 17.23 10.21
C THR A 17 15.30 16.11 9.95
N ARG A 18 14.48 15.78 10.97
CA ARG A 18 13.24 15.04 10.73
C ARG A 18 12.52 15.88 9.69
N LEU A 19 12.58 15.46 8.43
CA LEU A 19 11.68 15.96 7.41
C LEU A 19 10.29 15.87 8.05
N ALA A 20 9.56 16.98 8.05
CA ALA A 20 8.18 16.93 8.49
C ALA A 20 7.51 15.79 7.69
N PRO A 21 6.71 14.92 8.35
CA PRO A 21 6.01 13.87 7.61
C PRO A 21 5.24 14.55 6.48
N ALA A 22 5.36 14.00 5.26
CA ALA A 22 4.49 14.47 4.19
C ALA A 22 3.05 14.26 4.66
N VAL A 23 2.23 15.31 4.61
CA VAL A 23 0.78 15.12 4.65
C VAL A 23 0.46 14.36 3.36
N ALA A 24 -0.23 13.22 3.45
CA ALA A 24 -0.66 12.57 2.22
C ALA A 24 -1.56 13.51 1.44
N ALA A 25 -1.46 13.40 0.12
CA ALA A 25 -2.47 14.01 -0.73
C ALA A 25 -3.86 13.42 -0.38
N ASP A 26 -4.88 14.27 -0.48
CA ASP A 26 -6.27 13.83 -0.33
C ASP A 26 -6.75 13.24 -1.66
N TRP A 27 -6.18 12.09 -2.05
CA TRP A 27 -6.51 11.45 -3.32
C TRP A 27 -8.01 11.17 -3.41
N GLN A 28 -8.61 11.57 -4.51
CA GLN A 28 -9.97 11.25 -4.89
C GLN A 28 -9.96 10.19 -6.01
N ALA A 29 -11.13 9.62 -6.31
CA ALA A 29 -11.27 8.66 -7.40
C ALA A 29 -10.80 9.26 -8.74
N ASP A 30 -11.20 10.49 -9.02
CA ASP A 30 -10.86 11.21 -10.26
C ASP A 30 -9.38 11.61 -10.37
N ASP A 31 -8.59 11.46 -9.30
CA ASP A 31 -7.16 11.67 -9.40
C ASP A 31 -6.46 10.50 -10.08
N TRP A 32 -6.99 9.27 -10.00
CA TRP A 32 -6.28 8.12 -10.57
C TRP A 32 -6.50 8.02 -12.06
N HIS A 33 -5.41 7.96 -12.82
CA HIS A 33 -5.47 7.88 -14.28
C HIS A 33 -4.64 6.74 -14.83
N LEU A 34 -5.08 6.18 -15.96
CA LEU A 34 -4.25 5.26 -16.72
C LEU A 34 -3.03 6.01 -17.24
N VAL A 35 -1.82 5.53 -16.89
CA VAL A 35 -0.59 6.14 -17.42
C VAL A 35 -0.57 6.02 -18.96
N PRO A 36 -0.44 7.10 -19.75
CA PRO A 36 -0.88 7.16 -21.15
C PRO A 36 0.02 6.42 -22.15
N ALA A 37 -0.35 6.25 -23.42
CA ALA A 37 -1.52 6.79 -24.14
C ALA A 37 -2.02 5.82 -25.23
N THR A 38 -3.30 5.94 -25.60
CA THR A 38 -4.10 5.16 -26.57
C THR A 38 -4.86 3.96 -26.00
N ASN A 39 -5.92 3.60 -26.73
CA ASN A 39 -6.90 2.52 -26.57
C ASN A 39 -6.34 1.09 -26.37
N SER A 40 -5.03 0.93 -26.15
CA SER A 40 -4.37 -0.31 -25.73
C SER A 40 -3.89 -0.30 -24.27
N ALA A 41 -4.09 0.79 -23.52
CA ALA A 41 -3.62 0.93 -22.13
C ALA A 41 -4.21 -0.11 -21.15
N GLU A 42 -5.42 -0.63 -21.44
CA GLU A 42 -6.05 -1.74 -20.69
C GLU A 42 -5.36 -3.11 -20.90
N LYS A 43 -4.37 -3.19 -21.80
CA LYS A 43 -3.73 -4.44 -22.23
C LYS A 43 -2.23 -4.24 -22.45
N ARG A 44 -1.52 -3.76 -21.43
CA ARG A 44 -0.05 -3.69 -21.45
C ARG A 44 0.59 -4.75 -20.57
N PRO A 45 1.84 -5.15 -20.86
CA PRO A 45 2.61 -5.90 -19.89
C PRO A 45 3.04 -4.99 -18.74
N ALA A 46 2.89 -5.46 -17.51
CA ALA A 46 3.45 -4.86 -16.31
C ALA A 46 3.71 -5.96 -15.28
N PRO A 47 4.55 -5.72 -14.27
CA PRO A 47 4.63 -6.60 -13.12
C PRO A 47 3.32 -6.57 -12.33
N ILE A 48 3.16 -7.56 -11.44
CA ILE A 48 1.99 -7.70 -10.59
C ILE A 48 2.43 -7.56 -9.13
N ARG A 49 1.62 -6.86 -8.35
CA ARG A 49 1.69 -6.73 -6.88
C ARG A 49 2.91 -5.98 -6.33
N ASN A 50 4.15 -6.35 -6.65
CA ASN A 50 5.34 -5.77 -6.03
C ASN A 50 6.32 -5.18 -7.05
N ILE A 51 6.86 -4.01 -6.70
CA ILE A 51 7.87 -3.26 -7.45
C ILE A 51 8.97 -2.84 -6.47
N ALA A 52 10.22 -2.91 -6.92
CA ALA A 52 11.36 -2.30 -6.22
C ALA A 52 12.15 -1.39 -7.17
N ARG A 53 12.98 -0.52 -6.60
CA ARG A 53 13.83 0.41 -7.34
C ARG A 53 15.30 0.10 -7.09
N THR A 54 16.09 0.03 -8.16
CA THR A 54 17.55 -0.10 -8.06
C THR A 54 18.19 1.24 -7.70
N ALA A 55 19.45 1.21 -7.25
CA ALA A 55 20.22 2.44 -7.00
C ALA A 55 20.37 3.34 -8.25
N ALA A 56 20.25 2.77 -9.46
CA ALA A 56 20.27 3.51 -10.71
C ALA A 56 18.92 4.16 -11.08
N GLY A 57 17.86 3.93 -10.28
CA GLY A 57 16.53 4.47 -10.50
C GLY A 57 15.60 3.57 -11.34
N THR A 58 16.12 2.49 -11.94
CA THR A 58 15.33 1.51 -12.68
C THR A 58 14.33 0.82 -11.74
N LEU A 59 13.08 0.73 -12.17
CA LEU A 59 12.06 -0.07 -11.48
C LEU A 59 12.14 -1.52 -11.97
N LEU A 60 12.01 -2.45 -11.04
CA LEU A 60 11.95 -3.88 -11.26
C LEU A 60 10.64 -4.41 -10.66
N GLY A 61 10.00 -5.34 -11.34
CA GLY A 61 8.82 -6.02 -10.81
C GLY A 61 8.72 -7.44 -11.37
N THR A 62 7.99 -8.30 -10.68
CA THR A 62 7.80 -9.70 -11.08
C THR A 62 6.37 -9.97 -11.49
N ARG A 63 6.16 -10.98 -12.33
CA ARG A 63 4.83 -11.56 -12.55
C ARG A 63 4.93 -13.08 -12.75
N SER A 64 3.89 -13.81 -12.37
CA SER A 64 3.76 -15.22 -12.73
C SER A 64 3.21 -15.35 -14.15
N ALA A 65 3.76 -16.30 -14.91
CA ALA A 65 3.28 -16.73 -16.22
C ALA A 65 3.01 -18.25 -16.23
N GLY A 66 2.48 -18.79 -15.13
CA GLY A 66 2.10 -20.19 -14.98
C GLY A 66 3.27 -21.12 -14.73
N SER A 67 4.11 -21.35 -15.76
CA SER A 67 5.31 -22.22 -15.67
C SER A 67 6.62 -21.45 -15.46
N SER A 68 6.53 -20.13 -15.27
CA SER A 68 7.67 -19.28 -14.96
C SER A 68 7.28 -18.10 -14.06
N ILE A 69 8.30 -17.56 -13.39
CA ILE A 69 8.28 -16.21 -12.84
C ILE A 69 9.13 -15.33 -13.75
N GLU A 70 8.54 -14.26 -14.26
CA GLU A 70 9.21 -13.31 -15.14
C GLU A 70 9.66 -12.07 -14.37
N LEU A 71 10.79 -11.50 -14.75
CA LEU A 71 11.24 -10.19 -14.33
C LEU A 71 10.93 -9.15 -15.42
N TRP A 72 10.37 -8.03 -15.00
CA TRP A 72 10.08 -6.86 -15.83
C TRP A 72 10.81 -5.64 -15.30
N SER A 73 11.19 -4.73 -16.19
CA SER A 73 11.84 -3.47 -15.82
C SER A 73 11.23 -2.26 -16.49
N SER A 74 11.31 -1.11 -15.81
CA SER A 74 10.93 0.19 -16.34
C SER A 74 12.03 1.22 -16.05
N VAL A 75 12.38 2.01 -17.05
CA VAL A 75 13.36 3.12 -16.97
C VAL A 75 12.71 4.50 -17.06
N ASN A 76 11.38 4.55 -17.19
CA ASN A 76 10.59 5.76 -17.34
C ASN A 76 9.46 5.82 -16.31
N ASN A 77 9.77 5.51 -15.06
CA ASN A 77 8.86 5.64 -13.92
C ASN A 77 7.55 4.84 -14.07
N GLY A 78 7.63 3.64 -14.66
CA GLY A 78 6.50 2.71 -14.73
C GLY A 78 5.55 2.94 -15.90
N VAL A 79 5.87 3.86 -16.81
CA VAL A 79 5.09 4.10 -18.04
C VAL A 79 5.17 2.87 -18.96
N ASP A 80 6.39 2.46 -19.28
CA ASP A 80 6.67 1.29 -20.11
C ASP A 80 7.42 0.22 -19.33
N TRP A 81 7.08 -1.03 -19.61
CA TRP A 81 7.72 -2.21 -19.01
C TRP A 81 8.25 -3.15 -20.08
N SER A 82 9.46 -3.65 -19.87
CA SER A 82 10.10 -4.63 -20.74
C SER A 82 10.45 -5.88 -19.96
N HIS A 83 10.18 -7.04 -20.55
CA HIS A 83 10.66 -8.32 -20.05
C HIS A 83 12.18 -8.31 -20.03
N VAL A 84 12.77 -8.79 -18.94
CA VAL A 84 14.23 -8.84 -18.74
C VAL A 84 14.70 -10.29 -18.83
N SER A 85 14.13 -11.16 -17.99
CA SER A 85 14.51 -12.56 -17.88
C SER A 85 13.39 -13.37 -17.22
N ASN A 86 13.55 -14.69 -17.18
CA ASN A 86 12.81 -15.54 -16.26
C ASN A 86 13.63 -15.71 -14.98
N VAL A 87 13.02 -15.43 -13.83
CA VAL A 87 13.59 -15.63 -12.49
C VAL A 87 13.70 -17.12 -12.20
N ALA A 88 12.63 -17.85 -12.51
CA ALA A 88 12.52 -19.29 -12.40
C ALA A 88 11.60 -19.81 -13.51
N GLU A 89 11.87 -21.00 -14.01
CA GLU A 89 11.06 -21.63 -15.05
C GLU A 89 11.19 -23.16 -14.98
N SER A 90 10.05 -23.84 -15.05
CA SER A 90 9.99 -25.29 -15.15
C SER A 90 8.64 -25.71 -15.70
N SER A 91 8.62 -26.67 -16.61
CA SER A 91 7.37 -27.23 -17.14
C SER A 91 6.68 -28.21 -16.16
N SER A 92 7.32 -28.57 -15.05
CA SER A 92 6.79 -29.51 -14.06
C SER A 92 6.24 -28.85 -12.80
N VAL A 93 6.39 -27.54 -12.67
CA VAL A 93 6.03 -26.76 -11.49
C VAL A 93 5.08 -25.66 -11.90
N VAL A 94 4.07 -25.38 -11.08
CA VAL A 94 3.23 -24.20 -11.22
C VAL A 94 3.75 -23.12 -10.28
N TYR A 95 4.14 -21.98 -10.86
CA TYR A 95 4.69 -20.85 -10.12
C TYR A 95 3.61 -19.84 -9.77
N GLY A 96 3.71 -19.25 -8.59
CA GLY A 96 2.76 -18.27 -8.09
C GLY A 96 3.39 -17.20 -7.22
N ASP A 97 2.62 -16.13 -7.03
CA ASP A 97 2.80 -15.11 -6.00
C ASP A 97 4.24 -14.57 -5.85
N PRO A 98 4.88 -14.09 -6.93
CA PRO A 98 6.23 -13.60 -6.82
C PRO A 98 6.29 -12.23 -6.11
N THR A 99 7.35 -12.03 -5.34
CA THR A 99 7.73 -10.75 -4.74
C THR A 99 9.23 -10.55 -4.96
N LEU A 100 9.70 -9.30 -4.92
CA LEU A 100 11.13 -9.02 -5.02
C LEU A 100 11.57 -7.90 -4.10
N THR A 101 12.88 -7.87 -3.82
CA THR A 101 13.53 -6.75 -3.15
C THR A 101 14.91 -6.52 -3.75
N VAL A 102 15.40 -5.28 -3.66
CA VAL A 102 16.77 -4.90 -4.01
C VAL A 102 17.48 -4.58 -2.70
N LEU A 103 18.57 -5.29 -2.42
CA LEU A 103 19.36 -5.10 -1.22
C LEU A 103 20.34 -3.93 -1.38
N ASP A 104 20.88 -3.43 -0.27
CA ASP A 104 21.83 -2.30 -0.25
C ASP A 104 23.10 -2.56 -1.09
N ASN A 105 23.49 -3.82 -1.22
CA ASN A 105 24.64 -4.22 -2.05
C ASN A 105 24.32 -4.29 -3.56
N GLY A 106 23.07 -4.02 -3.95
CA GLY A 106 22.57 -4.08 -5.33
C GLY A 106 22.08 -5.46 -5.79
N ASP A 107 22.16 -6.49 -4.94
CA ASP A 107 21.59 -7.79 -5.27
C ASP A 107 20.06 -7.68 -5.37
N VAL A 108 19.49 -8.43 -6.31
CA VAL A 108 18.04 -8.60 -6.43
C VAL A 108 17.68 -9.97 -5.90
N LEU A 109 16.77 -10.02 -4.93
CA LEU A 109 16.15 -11.25 -4.46
C LEU A 109 14.72 -11.32 -4.94
N ALA A 110 14.30 -12.48 -5.41
CA ALA A 110 12.91 -12.76 -5.74
C ALA A 110 12.46 -14.02 -5.00
N ALA A 111 11.37 -13.92 -4.25
CA ALA A 111 10.71 -15.07 -3.64
C ALA A 111 9.43 -15.38 -4.41
N TYR A 112 9.07 -16.66 -4.44
CA TYR A 112 7.88 -17.13 -5.15
C TYR A 112 7.43 -18.48 -4.60
N ARG A 113 6.16 -18.76 -4.83
CA ARG A 113 5.53 -20.05 -4.54
C ARG A 113 5.80 -21.03 -5.67
N GLU A 114 6.21 -22.23 -5.33
CA GLU A 114 6.20 -23.39 -6.24
C GLU A 114 5.12 -24.38 -5.81
N GLU A 115 4.41 -24.94 -6.79
CA GLU A 115 3.51 -26.09 -6.62
C GLU A 115 4.04 -27.22 -7.50
N ASP A 116 4.56 -28.26 -6.85
CA ASP A 116 4.97 -29.49 -7.52
C ASP A 116 3.84 -30.53 -7.33
N PRO A 117 3.26 -31.06 -8.41
CA PRO A 117 2.14 -32.01 -8.31
C PRO A 117 2.43 -33.28 -7.50
N ALA A 118 3.71 -33.64 -7.32
CA ALA A 118 4.14 -34.81 -6.55
C ALA A 118 4.62 -34.46 -5.14
N LEU A 119 5.17 -33.26 -4.93
CA LEU A 119 5.81 -32.88 -3.66
C LEU A 119 4.98 -31.92 -2.78
N GLY A 120 4.04 -31.16 -3.37
CA GLY A 120 3.15 -30.25 -2.65
C GLY A 120 3.48 -28.78 -2.92
N TRP A 121 3.59 -27.98 -1.87
CA TRP A 121 3.82 -26.51 -1.91
C TRP A 121 5.17 -26.12 -1.29
N SER A 122 5.87 -25.15 -1.86
CA SER A 122 7.10 -24.59 -1.28
C SER A 122 7.27 -23.11 -1.60
N VAL A 123 8.15 -22.43 -0.85
CA VAL A 123 8.51 -21.03 -1.06
C VAL A 123 10.03 -20.95 -1.25
N ARG A 124 10.44 -20.56 -2.46
CA ARG A 124 11.85 -20.48 -2.86
C ARG A 124 12.30 -19.04 -3.03
N VAL A 125 13.62 -18.86 -3.02
CA VAL A 125 14.27 -17.60 -3.33
C VAL A 125 15.25 -17.81 -4.47
N SER A 126 15.25 -16.89 -5.43
CA SER A 126 16.30 -16.73 -6.43
C SER A 126 17.05 -15.42 -6.20
N ARG A 127 18.34 -15.41 -6.52
CA ARG A 127 19.24 -14.26 -6.35
C ARG A 127 19.89 -13.89 -7.67
N SER A 128 19.92 -12.60 -7.96
CA SER A 128 20.67 -12.00 -9.06
C SER A 128 21.67 -10.97 -8.52
N VAL A 129 22.84 -10.91 -9.17
CA VAL A 129 23.93 -9.95 -8.89
C VAL A 129 24.20 -9.01 -10.07
N ASP A 130 23.35 -9.05 -11.09
CA ASP A 130 23.52 -8.35 -12.38
C ASP A 130 22.24 -7.61 -12.80
N ASN A 131 21.50 -7.07 -11.82
CA ASN A 131 20.22 -6.37 -12.02
C ASN A 131 19.15 -7.26 -12.70
N GLY A 132 19.13 -8.54 -12.35
CA GLY A 132 18.11 -9.48 -12.79
C GLY A 132 18.32 -10.06 -14.18
N GLN A 133 19.50 -9.90 -14.79
CA GLN A 133 19.80 -10.50 -16.10
C GLN A 133 20.01 -12.02 -15.99
N SER A 134 20.59 -12.48 -14.88
CA SER A 134 20.74 -13.89 -14.57
C SER A 134 20.42 -14.19 -13.11
N TRP A 135 20.00 -15.44 -12.86
CA TRP A 135 19.49 -15.88 -11.57
C TRP A 135 20.19 -17.16 -11.12
N THR A 136 20.43 -17.24 -9.81
CA THR A 136 20.94 -18.42 -9.12
C THR A 136 20.00 -18.78 -7.98
N PHE A 137 20.03 -20.04 -7.56
CA PHE A 137 19.29 -20.46 -6.36
C PHE A 137 19.73 -19.62 -5.16
N GLY A 138 18.76 -18.94 -4.54
CA GLY A 138 18.98 -18.00 -3.44
C GLY A 138 18.64 -18.57 -2.07
N GLY A 139 17.86 -19.66 -1.97
CA GLY A 139 17.52 -20.30 -0.71
C GLY A 139 16.10 -20.87 -0.67
N THR A 140 15.75 -21.47 0.46
CA THR A 140 14.42 -22.07 0.73
C THR A 140 13.83 -21.46 1.99
N ILE A 141 12.74 -20.71 1.86
CA ILE A 141 11.98 -20.18 3.00
C ILE A 141 11.18 -21.30 3.67
N HIS A 142 10.45 -22.06 2.84
CA HIS A 142 9.67 -23.22 3.24
C HIS A 142 9.84 -24.32 2.20
N ASP A 143 10.11 -25.55 2.63
CA ASP A 143 10.33 -26.70 1.75
C ASP A 143 9.11 -27.60 1.70
N TRP A 144 9.03 -28.45 0.68
CA TRP A 144 7.96 -29.42 0.54
C TRP A 144 7.86 -30.31 1.79
N THR A 145 6.66 -30.44 2.36
CA THR A 145 6.41 -31.35 3.49
C THR A 145 6.05 -32.77 3.04
N GLY A 146 5.84 -32.97 1.73
CA GLY A 146 5.34 -34.23 1.15
C GLY A 146 3.83 -34.41 1.29
N SER A 147 3.11 -33.40 1.78
CA SER A 147 1.65 -33.33 1.79
C SER A 147 1.16 -32.27 0.82
N ALA A 148 0.43 -32.67 -0.22
CA ALA A 148 -0.13 -31.73 -1.19
C ALA A 148 -1.29 -30.88 -0.64
N SER A 149 -1.77 -31.15 0.59
CA SER A 149 -2.95 -30.50 1.14
C SER A 149 -2.67 -29.23 1.94
N GLU A 150 -1.42 -28.93 2.29
CA GLU A 150 -1.06 -27.78 3.14
C GLU A 150 -0.47 -26.68 2.28
N PHE A 151 -1.27 -25.64 2.01
CA PHE A 151 -0.83 -24.51 1.21
C PHE A 151 0.22 -23.67 1.94
N VAL A 152 1.27 -23.30 1.22
CA VAL A 152 2.13 -22.16 1.52
C VAL A 152 2.25 -21.28 0.28
N GLY A 153 2.31 -19.96 0.42
CA GLY A 153 2.39 -19.07 -0.73
C GLY A 153 2.41 -17.59 -0.38
N ALA A 154 2.23 -16.74 -1.39
CA ALA A 154 2.22 -15.27 -1.23
C ALA A 154 3.37 -14.69 -0.38
N PRO A 155 4.64 -15.03 -0.67
CA PRO A 155 5.76 -14.39 0.02
C PRO A 155 5.76 -12.87 -0.17
N GLN A 156 6.12 -12.15 0.89
CA GLN A 156 6.38 -10.72 0.88
C GLN A 156 7.65 -10.45 1.66
N PHE A 157 8.60 -9.76 1.04
CA PHE A 157 9.82 -9.32 1.73
C PHE A 157 9.59 -8.05 2.53
N ASN A 158 10.34 -7.92 3.63
CA ASN A 158 10.55 -6.69 4.38
C ASN A 158 12.03 -6.60 4.76
N VAL A 159 12.57 -5.38 4.82
CA VAL A 159 13.94 -5.14 5.31
C VAL A 159 13.85 -4.19 6.49
N LEU A 160 14.36 -4.63 7.64
CA LEU A 160 14.42 -3.83 8.86
C LEU A 160 15.52 -2.77 8.77
N SER A 161 15.45 -1.76 9.63
CA SER A 161 16.42 -0.66 9.70
C SER A 161 17.84 -1.12 10.01
N ASP A 162 18.00 -2.30 10.63
CA ASP A 162 19.29 -2.93 10.91
C ASP A 162 19.82 -3.80 9.76
N GLY A 163 19.10 -3.89 8.64
CA GLY A 163 19.42 -4.69 7.47
C GLY A 163 18.92 -6.14 7.53
N THR A 164 18.20 -6.54 8.58
CA THR A 164 17.59 -7.87 8.65
C THR A 164 16.54 -8.03 7.56
N LEU A 165 16.73 -9.02 6.70
CA LEU A 165 15.73 -9.43 5.71
C LEU A 165 14.70 -10.33 6.37
N GLN A 166 13.42 -10.06 6.15
CA GLN A 166 12.31 -10.88 6.60
C GLN A 166 11.47 -11.35 5.41
N SER A 167 10.92 -12.56 5.51
CA SER A 167 9.92 -13.07 4.58
C SER A 167 8.65 -13.43 5.34
N TYR A 168 7.53 -12.86 4.91
CA TYR A 168 6.19 -13.15 5.38
C TYR A 168 5.47 -13.98 4.32
N TYR A 169 4.68 -14.98 4.70
CA TYR A 169 3.98 -15.84 3.73
C TYR A 169 2.77 -16.52 4.36
N ASP A 170 1.82 -16.87 3.51
CA ASP A 170 0.64 -17.65 3.87
C ASP A 170 1.09 -19.07 4.22
N SER A 171 0.64 -19.60 5.36
CA SER A 171 1.02 -20.93 5.82
C SER A 171 -0.14 -21.65 6.50
N GLU A 172 -0.61 -22.72 5.85
CA GLU A 172 -1.47 -23.73 6.46
C GLU A 172 -0.66 -24.71 7.32
N PHE A 173 0.65 -24.84 7.06
CA PHE A 173 1.53 -25.68 7.86
C PHE A 173 1.71 -25.15 9.30
N ALA A 174 1.90 -23.84 9.44
CA ALA A 174 1.98 -23.18 10.74
C ALA A 174 0.63 -23.18 11.49
N ALA A 175 -0.45 -23.60 10.83
CA ALA A 175 -1.82 -23.39 11.26
C ALA A 175 -2.56 -24.72 11.51
N PRO A 176 -2.93 -25.04 12.77
CA PRO A 176 -3.64 -26.29 13.05
C PRO A 176 -5.09 -26.24 12.55
N GLY A 177 -5.64 -27.40 12.19
CA GLY A 177 -7.09 -27.59 12.05
C GLY A 177 -7.74 -26.93 10.83
N GLY A 178 -7.01 -26.76 9.73
CA GLY A 178 -7.51 -26.17 8.47
C GLY A 178 -7.52 -24.64 8.45
N ASN A 179 -6.82 -24.01 9.39
CA ASN A 179 -6.55 -22.58 9.38
C ASN A 179 -5.42 -22.23 8.39
N GLN A 180 -5.25 -20.94 8.12
CA GLN A 180 -4.09 -20.37 7.44
C GLN A 180 -3.64 -19.15 8.25
N TYR A 181 -2.35 -19.10 8.57
CA TYR A 181 -1.71 -18.00 9.29
C TYR A 181 -0.69 -17.30 8.40
N ILE A 182 -0.35 -16.05 8.75
CA ILE A 182 0.87 -15.44 8.22
C ILE A 182 2.05 -15.88 9.08
N ALA A 183 2.97 -16.62 8.46
CA ALA A 183 4.26 -16.98 9.02
C ALA A 183 5.30 -15.91 8.65
N VAL A 184 6.28 -15.69 9.53
CA VAL A 184 7.44 -14.83 9.28
C VAL A 184 8.74 -15.53 9.66
N LYS A 185 9.77 -15.35 8.83
CA LYS A 185 11.13 -15.82 9.06
C LYS A 185 12.15 -14.73 8.76
N ASP A 186 13.24 -14.70 9.53
CA ASP A 186 14.39 -13.84 9.23
C ASP A 186 15.38 -14.60 8.35
N GLY A 187 15.95 -13.91 7.38
CA GLY A 187 16.99 -14.40 6.49
C GLY A 187 18.37 -14.00 6.98
N ALA A 188 19.33 -14.93 6.89
CA ALA A 188 20.74 -14.68 7.09
C ALA A 188 21.54 -15.19 5.88
N TRP A 189 22.45 -14.37 5.36
CA TRP A 189 23.30 -14.77 4.24
C TRP A 189 24.42 -15.72 4.72
N ASN A 190 24.44 -16.94 4.20
CA ASN A 190 25.54 -17.88 4.36
C ASN A 190 26.49 -17.76 3.16
N ALA A 191 27.64 -17.11 3.36
CA ALA A 191 28.63 -16.88 2.31
C ALA A 191 29.31 -18.17 1.81
N ASP A 192 29.50 -19.17 2.68
CA ASP A 192 30.16 -20.42 2.30
C ASP A 192 29.25 -21.28 1.40
N ALA A 193 27.96 -21.32 1.72
CA ALA A 193 26.95 -22.04 0.94
C ALA A 193 26.39 -21.19 -0.23
N ASN A 194 26.66 -19.89 -0.24
CA ASN A 194 26.13 -18.92 -1.21
C ASN A 194 24.60 -18.96 -1.31
N VAL A 195 23.92 -19.04 -0.16
CA VAL A 195 22.45 -19.06 -0.05
C VAL A 195 22.00 -18.29 1.19
N TRP A 196 20.74 -17.86 1.17
CA TRP A 196 20.02 -17.37 2.34
C TRP A 196 19.50 -18.55 3.16
N GLU A 197 19.87 -18.56 4.44
CA GLU A 197 19.31 -19.45 5.45
C GLU A 197 18.22 -18.72 6.22
N TRP A 198 17.21 -19.46 6.67
CA TRP A 198 16.01 -18.88 7.26
C TRP A 198 15.77 -19.40 8.67
N SER A 199 15.36 -18.51 9.57
CA SER A 199 15.01 -18.85 10.95
C SER A 199 13.86 -19.86 11.05
N ASN A 200 13.53 -20.27 12.27
CA ASN A 200 12.25 -20.92 12.55
C ASN A 200 11.10 -19.93 12.31
N GLU A 201 9.92 -20.49 12.01
CA GLU A 201 8.70 -19.72 11.80
C GLU A 201 8.24 -19.05 13.09
N ARG A 202 7.80 -17.79 12.96
CA ARG A 202 6.94 -17.12 13.92
C ARG A 202 5.59 -16.85 13.25
N VAL A 203 4.53 -16.72 14.05
CA VAL A 203 3.17 -16.49 13.58
C VAL A 203 2.73 -15.09 13.97
N VAL A 204 2.27 -14.31 12.99
CA VAL A 204 1.81 -12.92 13.18
C VAL A 204 0.58 -12.85 14.07
N ASN A 205 -0.41 -13.70 13.82
CA ASN A 205 -1.67 -13.70 14.55
C ASN A 205 -2.38 -15.06 14.45
N THR A 206 -3.10 -15.42 15.52
CA THR A 206 -3.91 -16.65 15.61
C THR A 206 -5.37 -16.39 16.01
N ALA A 207 -5.77 -15.12 16.17
CA ALA A 207 -7.11 -14.76 16.59
C ALA A 207 -8.12 -14.85 15.43
N ALA A 208 -9.14 -15.68 15.62
CA ALA A 208 -10.29 -15.84 14.72
C ALA A 208 -11.27 -14.66 14.77
N ILE A 209 -12.06 -14.48 13.71
CA ILE A 209 -13.08 -13.43 13.60
C ILE A 209 -14.46 -14.03 13.35
N GLY A 210 -15.47 -13.60 14.10
CA GLY A 210 -16.87 -13.93 13.81
C GLY A 210 -17.19 -15.43 13.78
N GLY A 211 -16.42 -16.24 14.52
CA GLY A 211 -16.57 -17.71 14.57
C GLY A 211 -16.00 -18.47 13.35
N ALA A 212 -15.37 -17.77 12.40
CA ALA A 212 -14.61 -18.39 11.31
C ALA A 212 -13.27 -18.96 11.81
N GLY A 213 -12.71 -19.93 11.09
CA GLY A 213 -11.29 -20.24 11.20
C GLY A 213 -10.44 -19.04 10.76
N VAL A 214 -9.20 -18.96 11.24
CA VAL A 214 -8.25 -17.94 10.78
C VAL A 214 -7.84 -18.29 9.36
N ARG A 215 -7.98 -17.34 8.45
CA ARG A 215 -7.58 -17.44 7.05
C ARG A 215 -6.87 -16.16 6.64
N ASP A 216 -5.81 -15.83 7.36
CA ASP A 216 -5.01 -14.65 7.02
C ASP A 216 -4.16 -14.96 5.80
N GLY A 217 -4.19 -14.07 4.83
CA GLY A 217 -3.47 -14.24 3.57
C GLY A 217 -2.95 -12.94 3.00
N LEU A 218 -2.08 -13.07 1.99
CA LEU A 218 -1.61 -11.96 1.14
C LEU A 218 -1.09 -10.78 1.95
N ALA A 219 -0.22 -11.06 2.93
CA ALA A 219 0.32 -10.04 3.81
C ALA A 219 1.09 -8.95 3.06
N THR A 220 0.93 -7.70 3.50
CA THR A 220 1.81 -6.59 3.13
C THR A 220 2.36 -5.94 4.40
N ILE A 221 3.65 -5.65 4.40
CA ILE A 221 4.37 -5.15 5.57
C ILE A 221 4.83 -3.73 5.30
N VAL A 222 4.55 -2.87 6.27
CA VAL A 222 4.84 -1.44 6.20
C VAL A 222 5.67 -1.05 7.41
N ASN A 223 6.86 -0.50 7.17
CA ASN A 223 7.69 0.06 8.22
C ASN A 223 7.15 1.45 8.65
N LEU A 224 6.70 1.54 9.90
CA LEU A 224 6.15 2.76 10.51
C LEU A 224 7.22 3.66 11.15
N GLY A 225 8.49 3.27 11.03
CA GLY A 225 9.65 3.95 11.57
C GLY A 225 10.11 3.31 12.87
N PRO A 226 10.93 4.03 13.66
CA PRO A 226 11.47 3.48 14.89
C PRO A 226 10.36 3.23 15.92
N ASP A 227 10.61 2.26 16.80
CA ASP A 227 9.78 1.98 17.98
C ASP A 227 9.61 3.21 18.89
N ALA A 228 8.65 3.15 19.81
CA ALA A 228 8.33 4.28 20.69
C ALA A 228 9.53 4.73 21.55
N ASP A 229 10.43 3.82 21.90
CA ASP A 229 11.67 4.10 22.64
C ASP A 229 12.86 4.50 21.73
N GLY A 230 12.66 4.46 20.40
CA GLY A 230 13.65 4.79 19.39
C GLY A 230 14.58 3.65 18.99
N VAL A 231 14.35 2.42 19.46
CA VAL A 231 15.22 1.26 19.20
C VAL A 231 14.40 0.12 18.60
N GLY A 232 14.72 -0.25 17.35
CA GLY A 232 13.97 -1.26 16.60
C GLY A 232 12.99 -0.63 15.62
N ASP A 233 12.21 -1.48 14.96
CA ASP A 233 11.27 -1.08 13.91
C ASP A 233 9.83 -1.38 14.33
N ARG A 234 8.98 -0.36 14.23
CA ARG A 234 7.55 -0.52 14.37
C ARG A 234 6.96 -0.91 13.02
N LEU A 235 6.27 -2.03 12.97
CA LEU A 235 5.71 -2.56 11.73
C LEU A 235 4.19 -2.58 11.77
N MET A 236 3.58 -2.33 10.62
CA MET A 236 2.19 -2.68 10.33
C MET A 236 2.16 -3.86 9.37
N VAL A 237 1.40 -4.90 9.71
CA VAL A 237 1.14 -6.04 8.82
C VAL A 237 -0.33 -6.01 8.44
N VAL A 238 -0.62 -5.85 7.15
CA VAL A 238 -1.98 -5.81 6.60
C VAL A 238 -2.27 -7.13 5.88
N THR A 239 -3.40 -7.75 6.19
CA THR A 239 -3.80 -9.05 5.61
C THR A 239 -5.24 -9.02 5.16
N GLU A 240 -5.59 -9.85 4.18
CA GLU A 240 -6.97 -10.31 4.10
C GLU A 240 -7.27 -11.28 5.24
N ALA A 241 -8.55 -11.46 5.56
CA ALA A 241 -9.03 -12.46 6.48
C ALA A 241 -10.43 -12.94 6.07
N VAL A 242 -10.93 -13.99 6.72
CA VAL A 242 -12.29 -14.49 6.55
C VAL A 242 -13.07 -14.34 7.85
N ALA A 243 -14.30 -13.89 7.73
CA ALA A 243 -15.29 -13.92 8.81
C ALA A 243 -16.57 -14.60 8.32
N VAL A 244 -17.47 -14.96 9.25
CA VAL A 244 -18.75 -15.60 8.93
C VAL A 244 -19.90 -14.70 9.36
N THR A 245 -20.93 -14.60 8.53
CA THR A 245 -22.22 -13.98 8.87
C THR A 245 -23.34 -14.80 8.26
N GLY A 246 -24.35 -15.17 9.07
CA GLY A 246 -25.46 -16.02 8.61
C GLY A 246 -25.03 -17.42 8.13
N GLY A 247 -23.88 -17.92 8.58
CA GLY A 247 -23.33 -19.21 8.13
C GLY A 247 -22.57 -19.15 6.79
N ARG A 248 -22.43 -17.97 6.18
CA ARG A 248 -21.66 -17.76 4.95
C ARG A 248 -20.39 -16.95 5.23
N GLY A 249 -19.27 -17.39 4.65
CA GLY A 249 -18.00 -16.68 4.72
C GLY A 249 -17.96 -15.44 3.81
N TYR A 250 -17.24 -14.42 4.24
CA TYR A 250 -16.88 -13.24 3.45
C TYR A 250 -15.45 -12.80 3.79
N ASN A 251 -14.77 -12.15 2.85
CA ASN A 251 -13.45 -11.58 3.10
C ASN A 251 -13.54 -10.18 3.71
N LEU A 252 -12.57 -9.84 4.55
CA LEU A 252 -12.35 -8.51 5.09
C LEU A 252 -10.85 -8.19 5.15
N VAL A 253 -10.49 -6.93 5.40
CA VAL A 253 -9.09 -6.50 5.58
C VAL A 253 -8.85 -6.18 7.05
N ARG A 254 -7.75 -6.71 7.59
CA ARG A 254 -7.29 -6.41 8.94
C ARG A 254 -5.82 -6.03 8.97
N ALA A 255 -5.43 -5.36 10.03
CA ALA A 255 -4.05 -4.96 10.25
C ALA A 255 -3.62 -5.20 11.69
N PHE A 256 -2.33 -5.46 11.85
CA PHE A 256 -1.65 -5.71 13.11
C PHE A 256 -0.47 -4.75 13.25
N GLU A 257 -0.21 -4.33 14.47
CA GLU A 257 0.91 -3.46 14.78
C GLU A 257 1.82 -4.10 15.83
N VAL A 258 3.13 -4.06 15.58
CA VAL A 258 4.15 -4.72 16.42
C VAL A 258 5.39 -3.84 16.53
N GLU A 259 6.11 -3.96 17.65
CA GLU A 259 7.44 -3.34 17.87
C GLU A 259 8.57 -4.37 17.69
N ASN A 260 9.81 -3.91 17.82
CA ASN A 260 11.03 -4.72 17.75
C ASN A 260 11.18 -5.48 16.43
N GLY A 261 10.57 -4.99 15.34
CA GLY A 261 10.53 -5.66 14.05
C GLY A 261 9.86 -7.04 14.09
N GLY A 262 9.10 -7.37 15.16
CA GLY A 262 8.56 -8.70 15.38
C GLY A 262 9.64 -9.79 15.51
N ALA A 263 10.80 -9.45 16.10
CA ALA A 263 11.97 -10.33 16.17
C ALA A 263 11.68 -11.70 16.84
N THR A 264 10.75 -11.74 17.81
CA THR A 264 10.41 -12.95 18.56
C THR A 264 8.92 -13.29 18.46
N GLN A 265 8.56 -14.54 18.73
CA GLN A 265 7.14 -14.92 18.87
C GLN A 265 6.44 -14.15 20.00
N ALA A 266 7.18 -13.73 21.04
CA ALA A 266 6.61 -12.95 22.13
C ALA A 266 6.16 -11.57 21.66
N ASP A 267 6.83 -10.96 20.69
CA ASP A 267 6.41 -9.68 20.11
C ASP A 267 5.06 -9.85 19.37
N TRP A 268 4.94 -10.89 18.54
CA TRP A 268 3.68 -11.20 17.83
C TRP A 268 2.54 -11.62 18.76
N ASN A 269 2.85 -12.22 19.91
CA ASN A 269 1.83 -12.53 20.92
C ASN A 269 1.37 -11.28 21.70
N ASN A 270 2.14 -10.20 21.66
CA ASN A 270 1.90 -8.94 22.36
C ASN A 270 1.81 -7.77 21.37
N LEU A 271 0.97 -7.92 20.33
CA LEU A 271 0.69 -6.86 19.38
C LEU A 271 0.32 -5.56 20.10
N LEU A 272 0.83 -4.44 19.61
CA LEU A 272 0.41 -3.11 20.04
C LEU A 272 -1.07 -2.90 19.74
N ASP A 273 -1.51 -3.37 18.57
CA ASP A 273 -2.88 -3.23 18.11
C ASP A 273 -3.23 -4.28 17.04
N SER A 274 -4.51 -4.62 16.91
CA SER A 274 -5.06 -5.58 15.95
C SER A 274 -6.48 -5.18 15.61
N ARG A 275 -6.75 -4.83 14.34
CA ARG A 275 -8.04 -4.27 13.93
C ARG A 275 -8.51 -4.78 12.58
N ILE A 276 -9.83 -4.93 12.44
CA ILE A 276 -10.47 -4.91 11.12
C ILE A 276 -10.43 -3.47 10.64
N ILE A 277 -9.63 -3.21 9.61
CA ILE A 277 -9.47 -1.86 9.03
C ILE A 277 -10.47 -1.61 7.90
N TYR A 278 -10.96 -2.68 7.27
CA TYR A 278 -12.07 -2.60 6.34
C TYR A 278 -12.91 -3.86 6.35
N GLN A 279 -14.23 -3.67 6.40
CA GLN A 279 -15.23 -4.68 6.07
C GLN A 279 -16.34 -3.98 5.31
N SER A 280 -16.89 -4.60 4.27
CA SER A 280 -17.94 -3.95 3.49
C SER A 280 -19.13 -3.58 4.38
N PRO A 281 -19.62 -2.34 4.38
CA PRO A 281 -20.84 -1.99 5.10
C PRO A 281 -22.10 -2.53 4.40
N LEU A 282 -21.96 -3.00 3.16
CA LEU A 282 -23.06 -3.41 2.29
C LEU A 282 -23.32 -4.92 2.39
N THR A 283 -24.57 -5.29 2.12
CA THR A 283 -24.99 -6.69 2.00
C THR A 283 -25.84 -6.89 0.76
N ASP A 284 -25.82 -8.10 0.22
CA ASP A 284 -26.74 -8.52 -0.84
C ASP A 284 -28.19 -8.66 -0.32
N PRO A 285 -29.19 -8.85 -1.19
CA PRO A 285 -30.60 -8.98 -0.77
C PRO A 285 -30.89 -10.15 0.18
N ALA A 286 -30.00 -11.15 0.26
CA ALA A 286 -30.10 -12.27 1.19
C ALA A 286 -29.37 -12.01 2.51
N GLY A 287 -28.75 -10.85 2.68
CA GLY A 287 -28.03 -10.43 3.89
C GLY A 287 -26.60 -10.95 3.96
N HIS A 288 -26.02 -11.44 2.87
CA HIS A 288 -24.61 -11.79 2.82
C HIS A 288 -23.75 -10.55 2.58
N ARG A 289 -22.62 -10.45 3.28
CA ARG A 289 -21.73 -9.30 3.13
C ARG A 289 -20.87 -9.43 1.88
N TYR A 290 -20.60 -8.31 1.21
CA TYR A 290 -19.61 -8.21 0.15
C TYR A 290 -18.18 -8.35 0.71
N ASN A 291 -17.28 -8.83 -0.14
CA ASN A 291 -15.91 -9.18 0.16
C ASN A 291 -14.98 -7.97 0.04
N ALA A 292 -13.94 -7.94 0.88
CA ALA A 292 -12.76 -7.11 0.70
C ALA A 292 -11.50 -7.96 0.89
N TYR A 293 -10.63 -8.02 -0.10
CA TYR A 293 -9.59 -9.06 -0.19
C TYR A 293 -8.34 -8.58 -0.97
N ALA A 294 -7.29 -9.40 -0.95
CA ALA A 294 -6.01 -9.15 -1.60
C ALA A 294 -5.43 -7.74 -1.36
N PRO A 295 -5.29 -7.30 -0.10
CA PRO A 295 -4.82 -5.95 0.19
C PRO A 295 -3.35 -5.75 -0.20
N TYR A 296 -3.02 -4.50 -0.51
CA TYR A 296 -1.67 -3.99 -0.62
C TYR A 296 -1.54 -2.70 0.17
N ALA A 297 -0.53 -2.61 1.04
CA ALA A 297 -0.30 -1.48 1.91
C ALA A 297 1.02 -0.78 1.59
N LEU A 298 1.03 0.55 1.63
CA LEU A 298 2.21 1.37 1.37
C LEU A 298 2.21 2.57 2.32
N ARG A 299 3.37 2.93 2.86
CA ARG A 299 3.54 4.20 3.56
C ARG A 299 4.01 5.27 2.59
N VAL A 300 3.33 6.40 2.56
CA VAL A 300 3.60 7.48 1.61
C VAL A 300 4.39 8.60 2.28
N GLY A 301 5.59 8.93 1.78
CA GLY A 301 6.35 10.11 2.20
C GLY A 301 6.68 10.17 3.70
N ASN A 302 6.81 9.01 4.36
CA ASN A 302 6.86 8.84 5.83
C ASN A 302 5.62 9.33 6.60
N GLY A 303 4.56 9.66 5.88
CA GLY A 303 3.24 10.03 6.40
C GLY A 303 2.36 8.79 6.58
N PRO A 304 1.10 8.85 6.12
CA PRO A 304 0.12 7.81 6.40
C PRO A 304 0.39 6.52 5.62
N VAL A 305 -0.28 5.46 6.07
CA VAL A 305 -0.36 4.20 5.35
C VAL A 305 -1.63 4.19 4.53
N ILE A 306 -1.48 3.97 3.23
CA ILE A 306 -2.57 3.66 2.31
C ILE A 306 -2.72 2.15 2.18
N VAL A 307 -3.95 1.69 2.01
CA VAL A 307 -4.28 0.29 1.77
C VAL A 307 -5.26 0.21 0.61
N ALA A 308 -4.84 -0.39 -0.50
CA ALA A 308 -5.70 -0.72 -1.62
C ALA A 308 -6.13 -2.20 -1.55
N PHE A 309 -7.35 -2.52 -1.95
CA PHE A 309 -7.90 -3.88 -1.88
C PHE A 309 -9.00 -4.11 -2.91
N SER A 310 -9.18 -5.37 -3.30
CA SER A 310 -10.26 -5.83 -4.18
C SER A 310 -11.58 -5.94 -3.43
N THR A 311 -12.70 -5.63 -4.08
CA THR A 311 -14.05 -5.78 -3.52
C THR A 311 -15.11 -6.05 -4.57
N ASP A 312 -16.11 -6.86 -4.25
CA ASP A 312 -17.27 -7.14 -5.11
C ASP A 312 -18.48 -6.23 -4.79
N GLU A 313 -18.27 -5.13 -4.07
CA GLU A 313 -19.32 -4.17 -3.69
C GLU A 313 -20.08 -3.57 -4.88
N VAL A 314 -19.48 -3.55 -6.08
CA VAL A 314 -20.12 -3.15 -7.34
C VAL A 314 -21.43 -3.88 -7.63
N LEU A 315 -21.56 -5.11 -7.12
CA LEU A 315 -22.75 -5.94 -7.28
C LEU A 315 -23.94 -5.41 -6.48
N HIS A 316 -23.71 -4.58 -5.47
CA HIS A 316 -24.75 -4.01 -4.62
C HIS A 316 -25.73 -3.14 -5.40
N GLU A 317 -25.21 -2.26 -6.25
CA GLU A 317 -26.04 -1.32 -7.04
C GLU A 317 -26.95 -2.05 -8.03
N GLN A 318 -26.51 -3.23 -8.48
CA GLN A 318 -27.26 -4.10 -9.38
C GLN A 318 -28.20 -5.06 -8.63
N GLY A 319 -28.20 -5.05 -7.29
CA GLY A 319 -28.95 -5.99 -6.47
C GLY A 319 -28.52 -7.45 -6.64
N LEU A 320 -27.26 -7.68 -7.04
CA LEU A 320 -26.72 -9.01 -7.29
C LEU A 320 -26.13 -9.64 -6.01
N PRO A 321 -26.13 -10.98 -5.90
CA PRO A 321 -25.51 -11.67 -4.77
C PRO A 321 -24.02 -11.34 -4.64
N ALA A 322 -23.50 -11.27 -3.41
CA ALA A 322 -22.05 -11.21 -3.19
C ALA A 322 -21.38 -12.47 -3.78
N ASP A 323 -20.13 -12.37 -4.22
CA ASP A 323 -19.36 -13.52 -4.66
C ASP A 323 -19.00 -14.42 -3.47
N LEU A 324 -18.67 -15.68 -3.73
CA LEU A 324 -18.16 -16.57 -2.67
C LEU A 324 -16.75 -16.15 -2.28
N SER A 325 -16.47 -16.03 -0.99
CA SER A 325 -15.13 -15.69 -0.49
C SER A 325 -14.05 -16.73 -0.83
N SER A 326 -14.48 -17.94 -1.22
CA SER A 326 -13.62 -19.04 -1.65
C SER A 326 -13.59 -19.23 -3.17
N ALA A 327 -14.27 -18.37 -3.94
CA ALA A 327 -14.22 -18.47 -5.40
C ALA A 327 -12.81 -18.15 -5.92
N PRO A 328 -12.37 -18.80 -7.02
CA PRO A 328 -11.16 -18.41 -7.73
C PRO A 328 -11.18 -16.90 -8.06
N PRO A 329 -10.06 -16.17 -7.91
CA PRO A 329 -10.02 -14.72 -8.17
C PRO A 329 -10.52 -14.31 -9.56
N ASP A 330 -10.25 -15.13 -10.59
CA ASP A 330 -10.66 -14.89 -11.97
C ASP A 330 -12.16 -15.08 -12.22
N ALA A 331 -12.90 -15.56 -11.22
CA ALA A 331 -14.35 -15.70 -11.24
C ALA A 331 -15.06 -14.68 -10.35
N ARG A 332 -14.35 -13.69 -9.80
CA ARG A 332 -14.89 -12.71 -8.84
C ARG A 332 -14.92 -11.30 -9.43
N HIS A 333 -16.05 -10.63 -9.26
CA HIS A 333 -16.15 -9.21 -9.56
C HIS A 333 -15.25 -8.44 -8.58
N SER A 334 -14.48 -7.49 -9.10
CA SER A 334 -13.46 -6.81 -8.30
C SER A 334 -13.32 -5.34 -8.69
N GLU A 335 -13.85 -4.42 -7.90
CA GLU A 335 -13.37 -3.05 -7.85
C GLU A 335 -12.14 -2.96 -6.94
N ILE A 336 -11.27 -1.99 -7.21
CA ILE A 336 -10.19 -1.64 -6.31
C ILE A 336 -10.59 -0.40 -5.52
N LYS A 337 -10.63 -0.53 -4.20
CA LYS A 337 -10.82 0.59 -3.29
C LYS A 337 -9.56 0.89 -2.52
N LEU A 338 -9.41 2.14 -2.07
CA LEU A 338 -8.29 2.61 -1.29
C LEU A 338 -8.78 3.32 -0.02
N ILE A 339 -8.16 3.01 1.12
CA ILE A 339 -8.32 3.72 2.39
C ILE A 339 -6.95 4.19 2.89
N GLN A 340 -6.93 5.18 3.77
CA GLN A 340 -5.68 5.67 4.37
C GLN A 340 -5.83 5.99 5.86
N THR A 341 -4.75 5.84 6.63
CA THR A 341 -4.71 6.33 8.01
C THR A 341 -4.80 7.86 8.03
N THR A 342 -5.61 8.44 8.91
CA THR A 342 -5.82 9.90 8.94
C THR A 342 -4.99 10.62 10.00
N ASN A 343 -4.84 10.04 11.19
CA ASN A 343 -4.06 10.64 12.29
C ASN A 343 -3.04 9.66 12.88
N ASN A 344 -3.46 8.41 13.07
CA ASN A 344 -2.70 7.32 13.66
C ASN A 344 -3.31 5.99 13.16
N PHE A 345 -2.87 4.87 13.71
CA PHE A 345 -3.44 3.55 13.39
C PHE A 345 -4.91 3.38 13.82
N GLU A 346 -5.48 4.34 14.55
CA GLU A 346 -6.84 4.25 15.08
C GLU A 346 -7.93 4.75 14.14
N SER A 347 -7.59 5.66 13.22
CA SER A 347 -8.55 6.33 12.35
C SER A 347 -8.20 6.18 10.88
N TRP A 348 -9.19 5.77 10.09
CA TRP A 348 -9.08 5.49 8.66
C TRP A 348 -10.06 6.36 7.88
N SER A 349 -9.69 6.72 6.65
CA SER A 349 -10.55 7.46 5.72
C SER A 349 -11.75 6.62 5.29
N ALA A 350 -12.75 7.28 4.70
CA ALA A 350 -13.71 6.57 3.86
C ALA A 350 -12.97 5.95 2.65
N PRO A 351 -13.47 4.83 2.10
CA PRO A 351 -12.89 4.25 0.90
C PRO A 351 -13.17 5.14 -0.32
N ILE A 352 -12.17 5.29 -1.18
CA ILE A 352 -12.34 5.82 -2.54
C ILE A 352 -12.21 4.66 -3.54
N THR A 353 -12.84 4.78 -4.70
CA THR A 353 -12.67 3.83 -5.80
C THR A 353 -11.44 4.23 -6.62
N LEU A 354 -10.41 3.38 -6.64
CA LEU A 354 -9.20 3.55 -7.44
C LEU A 354 -9.39 2.97 -8.86
N TRP A 355 -10.14 1.88 -8.99
CA TRP A 355 -10.52 1.30 -10.28
C TRP A 355 -11.86 0.57 -10.15
N GLY A 356 -12.82 0.88 -11.00
CA GLY A 356 -14.17 0.31 -10.89
C GLY A 356 -15.13 0.87 -11.93
N VAL A 357 -16.40 0.47 -11.88
CA VAL A 357 -17.39 0.91 -12.88
C VAL A 357 -17.65 2.41 -12.86
N ASP A 358 -17.41 3.03 -11.70
CA ASP A 358 -17.54 4.48 -11.49
C ASP A 358 -16.26 5.26 -11.87
N HIS A 359 -15.18 4.57 -12.24
CA HIS A 359 -13.94 5.23 -12.64
C HIS A 359 -14.11 5.88 -14.03
N PRO A 360 -13.68 7.14 -14.23
CA PRO A 360 -13.95 7.88 -15.47
C PRO A 360 -13.36 7.24 -16.74
N GLU A 361 -12.25 6.52 -16.59
CA GLU A 361 -11.59 5.81 -17.69
C GLU A 361 -11.97 4.32 -17.82
N PHE A 362 -12.86 3.81 -16.97
CA PHE A 362 -13.33 2.44 -17.09
C PHE A 362 -14.37 2.30 -18.21
N SER A 363 -14.20 1.31 -19.08
CA SER A 363 -15.16 0.98 -20.13
C SER A 363 -15.68 -0.45 -19.95
N GLY A 364 -16.84 -0.62 -19.33
CA GLY A 364 -17.47 -1.94 -19.17
C GLY A 364 -18.73 -1.90 -18.32
N SER A 365 -19.21 -3.10 -17.94
CA SER A 365 -20.34 -3.28 -17.03
C SER A 365 -20.05 -4.39 -16.03
N ALA A 366 -20.43 -4.16 -14.77
CA ALA A 366 -20.39 -5.20 -13.73
C ALA A 366 -21.25 -6.43 -14.09
N THR A 367 -22.38 -6.23 -14.76
CA THR A 367 -23.31 -7.32 -15.12
C THR A 367 -22.86 -8.13 -16.34
N ALA A 368 -21.98 -7.57 -17.17
CA ALA A 368 -21.41 -8.26 -18.33
C ALA A 368 -20.16 -9.08 -17.97
N GLY A 369 -19.70 -9.01 -16.72
CA GLY A 369 -18.44 -9.61 -16.30
C GLY A 369 -17.23 -8.87 -16.86
N ASP A 370 -17.30 -7.55 -17.02
CA ASP A 370 -16.17 -6.77 -17.53
C ASP A 370 -15.18 -6.39 -16.41
N ILE A 371 -15.50 -6.68 -15.15
CA ILE A 371 -14.72 -6.27 -13.97
C ILE A 371 -14.11 -7.46 -13.22
N PHE A 372 -13.26 -8.21 -13.92
CA PHE A 372 -12.41 -9.25 -13.33
C PHE A 372 -10.97 -8.75 -13.24
N ASN A 373 -10.48 -8.59 -12.03
CA ASN A 373 -9.09 -8.23 -11.76
C ASN A 373 -8.63 -8.75 -10.40
N TYR A 374 -7.32 -8.77 -10.20
CA TYR A 374 -6.68 -9.25 -8.99
C TYR A 374 -5.33 -8.58 -8.75
N GLN A 375 -4.83 -8.71 -7.52
CA GLN A 375 -3.51 -8.26 -7.08
C GLN A 375 -3.16 -6.82 -7.50
N ILE A 376 -3.73 -5.85 -6.78
CA ILE A 376 -3.21 -4.49 -6.78
C ILE A 376 -1.80 -4.47 -6.18
N GLY A 377 -0.91 -3.70 -6.80
CA GLY A 377 0.40 -3.34 -6.27
C GLY A 377 0.53 -1.83 -6.20
N LEU A 378 1.22 -1.32 -5.19
CA LEU A 378 1.48 0.10 -5.01
C LEU A 378 2.99 0.35 -4.86
N PHE A 379 3.47 1.44 -5.42
CA PHE A 379 4.86 1.87 -5.31
C PHE A 379 4.94 3.40 -5.23
N GLU A 380 5.75 3.93 -4.32
CA GLU A 380 6.00 5.37 -4.24
C GLU A 380 7.24 5.71 -5.09
N LEU A 381 7.02 6.47 -6.16
CA LEU A 381 8.09 6.89 -7.05
C LEU A 381 8.91 8.03 -6.44
N SER A 382 8.21 8.98 -5.83
CA SER A 382 8.73 10.07 -5.00
C SER A 382 7.65 10.46 -3.98
N PRO A 383 7.94 11.25 -2.93
CA PRO A 383 6.94 11.58 -1.91
C PRO A 383 5.59 12.04 -2.51
N ASN A 384 4.52 11.29 -2.25
CA ASN A 384 3.15 11.45 -2.80
C ASN A 384 2.94 11.13 -4.28
N ASP A 385 3.98 10.81 -5.04
CA ASP A 385 3.88 10.32 -6.42
C ASP A 385 3.81 8.79 -6.42
N LEU A 386 2.62 8.26 -6.67
CA LEU A 386 2.35 6.83 -6.61
C LEU A 386 2.27 6.19 -7.98
N LEU A 387 2.54 4.90 -8.00
CA LEU A 387 2.33 4.01 -9.12
C LEU A 387 1.51 2.82 -8.61
N ALA A 388 0.43 2.49 -9.31
CA ALA A 388 -0.37 1.32 -9.03
C ALA A 388 -0.36 0.37 -10.24
N THR A 389 -0.22 -0.93 -10.00
CA THR A 389 -0.30 -1.98 -11.03
C THR A 389 -1.42 -2.94 -10.69
N LEU A 390 -2.25 -3.29 -11.67
CA LEU A 390 -3.38 -4.19 -11.45
C LEU A 390 -3.42 -5.27 -12.54
N ASP A 391 -3.62 -6.53 -12.13
CA ASP A 391 -3.76 -7.67 -13.04
C ASP A 391 -5.21 -7.81 -13.49
N LEU A 392 -5.45 -7.74 -14.81
CA LEU A 392 -6.75 -8.01 -15.42
C LEU A 392 -6.85 -9.44 -15.98
N PHE A 393 -5.92 -10.31 -15.54
CA PHE A 393 -5.74 -11.69 -15.99
C PHE A 393 -5.39 -11.83 -17.47
N GLY A 394 -5.04 -13.06 -17.87
CA GLY A 394 -4.76 -13.40 -19.26
C GLY A 394 -3.59 -12.62 -19.86
N GLY A 395 -2.62 -12.22 -19.03
CA GLY A 395 -1.45 -11.45 -19.43
C GLY A 395 -1.74 -9.96 -19.69
N LYS A 396 -2.88 -9.45 -19.23
CA LYS A 396 -3.25 -8.04 -19.33
C LYS A 396 -3.02 -7.35 -17.98
N GLN A 397 -2.30 -6.25 -18.00
CA GLN A 397 -2.15 -5.39 -16.83
C GLN A 397 -2.54 -3.96 -17.18
N ILE A 398 -2.95 -3.23 -16.14
CA ILE A 398 -3.02 -1.78 -16.17
C ILE A 398 -2.04 -1.17 -15.18
N VAL A 399 -1.65 0.05 -15.48
CA VAL A 399 -0.84 0.87 -14.58
C VAL A 399 -1.58 2.19 -14.41
N LEU A 400 -1.80 2.56 -13.15
CA LEU A 400 -2.51 3.76 -12.75
C LEU A 400 -1.54 4.66 -11.98
N ARG A 401 -1.70 5.97 -12.10
CA ARG A 401 -1.00 6.94 -11.26
C ARG A 401 -2.00 8.00 -10.82
N PRO A 402 -1.93 8.47 -9.57
CA PRO A 402 -2.67 9.66 -9.20
C PRO A 402 -2.06 10.85 -9.96
N SER A 403 -2.89 11.57 -10.69
CA SER A 403 -2.64 12.89 -11.21
C SER A 403 -2.06 13.72 -10.04
N LEU A 404 -0.85 14.23 -10.24
CA LEU A 404 -0.20 15.09 -9.23
C LEU A 404 -0.71 16.52 -9.37
N GLY A 405 -2.04 16.67 -9.35
CA GLY A 405 -2.73 17.91 -9.66
C GLY A 405 -2.94 18.12 -11.17
N GLY A 406 -3.15 17.03 -11.93
CA GLY A 406 -3.40 17.01 -13.37
C GLY A 406 -4.71 17.66 -13.82
N ASP A 407 -5.19 18.66 -13.09
CA ASP A 407 -6.36 19.47 -13.39
C ASP A 407 -6.07 20.96 -13.44
N THR A 408 -4.79 21.35 -13.40
CA THR A 408 -4.38 22.76 -13.49
C THR A 408 -3.26 22.96 -14.49
N ALA A 409 -3.41 24.01 -15.31
CA ALA A 409 -2.36 24.56 -16.14
C ALA A 409 -1.65 25.75 -15.49
N ASP A 410 -1.83 25.99 -14.19
CA ASP A 410 -1.05 26.93 -13.39
C ASP A 410 0.20 26.22 -12.86
N PHE A 411 1.22 26.14 -13.71
CA PHE A 411 2.44 25.37 -13.46
C PHE A 411 3.43 26.07 -12.54
N ASN A 412 3.26 27.36 -12.33
CA ASN A 412 4.09 28.15 -11.40
C ASN A 412 3.40 28.44 -10.07
N GLU A 413 2.20 27.90 -9.86
CA GLU A 413 1.37 28.07 -8.66
C GLU A 413 1.11 29.55 -8.30
N SER A 414 1.02 30.43 -9.30
CA SER A 414 0.75 31.85 -9.07
C SER A 414 -0.71 32.15 -8.73
N GLY A 415 -1.59 31.16 -8.93
CA GLY A 415 -3.04 31.29 -8.85
C GLY A 415 -3.67 31.81 -10.15
N ALA A 416 -2.92 31.93 -11.24
CA ALA A 416 -3.40 32.36 -12.54
C ALA A 416 -2.82 31.47 -13.65
N VAL A 417 -3.66 31.08 -14.62
CA VAL A 417 -3.20 30.38 -15.82
C VAL A 417 -2.92 31.40 -16.92
N ASP A 418 -1.65 31.70 -17.16
CA ASP A 418 -1.25 32.75 -18.08
C ASP A 418 -0.05 32.38 -19.00
N GLY A 419 0.58 33.40 -19.59
CA GLY A 419 1.73 33.20 -20.48
C GLY A 419 2.99 32.66 -19.76
N GLY A 420 3.11 32.84 -18.45
CA GLY A 420 4.15 32.23 -17.63
C GLY A 420 4.05 30.71 -17.63
N ASP A 421 2.84 30.19 -17.53
CA ASP A 421 2.56 28.76 -17.60
C ASP A 421 2.75 28.21 -19.01
N PHE A 422 2.31 28.94 -20.03
CA PHE A 422 2.57 28.56 -21.42
C PHE A 422 4.07 28.36 -21.68
N LEU A 423 4.92 29.22 -21.11
CA LEU A 423 6.37 29.09 -21.23
C LEU A 423 6.93 27.92 -20.42
N ILE A 424 6.28 27.49 -19.34
CA ILE A 424 6.65 26.27 -18.61
C ILE A 424 6.33 25.05 -19.47
N TRP A 425 5.10 24.94 -19.98
CA TRP A 425 4.72 23.89 -20.92
C TRP A 425 5.61 23.85 -22.16
N GLN A 426 5.89 25.00 -22.78
CA GLN A 426 6.74 25.05 -23.96
C GLN A 426 8.16 24.56 -23.68
N ARG A 427 8.69 24.81 -22.47
CA ARG A 427 10.00 24.31 -22.05
C ARG A 427 9.99 22.82 -21.73
N GLY A 428 8.85 22.32 -21.24
CA GLY A 428 8.68 20.91 -20.96
C GLY A 428 8.23 20.08 -22.15
N TYR A 429 7.77 20.67 -23.25
CA TYR A 429 7.20 19.93 -24.37
C TYR A 429 8.11 18.79 -24.85
N GLY A 430 7.58 17.57 -24.83
CA GLY A 430 8.30 16.33 -25.14
C GLY A 430 8.99 15.66 -23.95
N LEU A 431 8.93 16.23 -22.75
CA LEU A 431 9.33 15.55 -21.52
C LEU A 431 8.33 14.41 -21.22
N ALA A 432 8.86 13.34 -20.63
CA ALA A 432 8.12 12.17 -20.20
C ALA A 432 8.52 11.77 -18.78
N GLY A 433 7.69 10.96 -18.12
CA GLY A 433 7.89 10.55 -16.73
C GLY A 433 7.81 11.70 -15.73
N GLN A 434 7.08 12.77 -16.07
CA GLN A 434 6.83 13.88 -15.15
C GLN A 434 6.03 13.41 -13.93
N THR A 435 6.21 14.12 -12.83
CA THR A 435 5.66 13.77 -11.52
C THR A 435 5.02 14.99 -10.86
N SER A 436 4.67 16.01 -11.65
CA SER A 436 4.03 17.25 -11.21
C SER A 436 3.71 18.09 -12.43
N THR A 437 2.76 19.00 -12.31
CA THR A 437 2.45 19.96 -13.36
C THR A 437 3.56 21.02 -13.55
N ALA A 438 4.52 21.14 -12.64
CA ALA A 438 5.56 22.20 -12.64
C ALA A 438 6.46 22.25 -13.89
N THR A 439 6.42 21.21 -14.71
CA THR A 439 7.14 21.11 -15.98
C THR A 439 6.24 21.24 -17.21
N GLY A 440 4.95 21.46 -17.03
CA GLY A 440 3.99 21.63 -18.11
C GLY A 440 2.96 20.52 -18.28
N ASP A 441 2.96 19.53 -17.39
CA ASP A 441 2.04 18.39 -17.41
C ASP A 441 0.71 18.79 -16.75
N ALA A 442 -0.14 19.53 -17.48
CA ALA A 442 -1.43 20.05 -16.97
C ALA A 442 -2.45 18.95 -16.72
N THR A 443 -2.21 17.79 -17.29
CA THR A 443 -3.13 16.68 -17.41
C THR A 443 -2.78 15.60 -16.37
N GLY A 444 -1.60 15.71 -15.72
CA GLY A 444 -1.13 14.78 -14.67
C GLY A 444 -0.64 13.46 -15.23
N GLU A 445 -0.37 13.49 -16.52
CA GLU A 445 -0.01 12.44 -17.44
C GLU A 445 1.26 11.64 -17.17
N GLY A 446 2.23 12.37 -16.63
CA GLY A 446 3.63 12.13 -16.80
C GLY A 446 4.17 12.52 -18.19
N LEU A 447 3.35 12.98 -19.14
CA LEU A 447 3.80 13.49 -20.45
C LEU A 447 3.56 14.99 -20.53
N VAL A 448 4.41 15.70 -21.29
CA VAL A 448 4.17 17.12 -21.60
C VAL A 448 3.98 17.24 -23.11
N ASP A 449 2.73 17.25 -23.57
CA ASP A 449 2.36 17.20 -24.98
C ASP A 449 1.21 18.14 -25.38
N GLY A 450 0.53 17.84 -26.49
CA GLY A 450 -0.58 18.67 -26.98
C GLY A 450 -1.86 18.62 -26.13
N ALA A 451 -2.07 17.57 -25.33
CA ALA A 451 -3.17 17.46 -24.40
C ALA A 451 -3.05 18.52 -23.30
N ASP A 452 -1.85 18.73 -22.76
CA ASP A 452 -1.56 19.78 -21.79
C ASP A 452 -1.79 21.17 -22.35
N LEU A 453 -1.36 21.40 -23.60
CA LEU A 453 -1.61 22.68 -24.25
C LEU A 453 -3.10 22.95 -24.44
N THR A 454 -3.85 21.90 -24.79
CA THR A 454 -5.31 22.00 -24.92
C THR A 454 -5.93 22.38 -23.58
N LYS A 455 -5.45 21.79 -22.49
CA LYS A 455 -5.89 22.11 -21.13
C LYS A 455 -5.51 23.52 -20.69
N TRP A 456 -4.27 23.94 -20.93
CA TRP A 456 -3.83 25.32 -20.74
C TRP A 456 -4.71 26.30 -21.52
N ALA A 457 -5.03 26.01 -22.79
CA ALA A 457 -5.88 26.88 -23.60
C ALA A 457 -7.32 26.97 -23.06
N MET A 458 -7.87 25.89 -22.50
CA MET A 458 -9.18 25.89 -21.85
C MET A 458 -9.19 26.70 -20.54
N GLN A 459 -8.08 26.70 -19.81
CA GLN A 459 -7.97 27.38 -18.53
C GLN A 459 -7.35 28.78 -18.63
N PHE A 460 -6.83 29.18 -19.79
CA PHE A 460 -6.15 30.46 -19.98
C PHE A 460 -7.03 31.65 -19.54
N GLY A 461 -6.48 32.48 -18.65
CA GLY A 461 -7.20 33.60 -18.05
C GLY A 461 -8.08 33.22 -16.86
N ALA A 462 -8.12 31.95 -16.46
CA ALA A 462 -8.67 31.55 -15.16
C ALA A 462 -7.73 32.01 -14.05
N THR A 463 -8.29 32.66 -13.04
CA THR A 463 -7.65 32.90 -11.75
C THR A 463 -8.33 32.04 -10.73
N ALA A 464 -7.58 31.31 -9.90
CA ALA A 464 -8.15 30.57 -8.79
C ALA A 464 -9.02 31.54 -7.96
N ALA A 465 -10.32 31.26 -7.87
CA ALA A 465 -11.19 32.02 -6.99
C ALA A 465 -10.62 31.84 -5.58
N ALA A 466 -10.12 32.92 -4.98
CA ALA A 466 -9.64 32.90 -3.61
C ALA A 466 -10.68 32.15 -2.77
N ALA A 467 -10.27 31.03 -2.17
CA ALA A 467 -11.12 30.27 -1.27
C ALA A 467 -11.77 31.27 -0.33
N GLN A 468 -13.09 31.44 -0.44
CA GLN A 468 -13.81 32.22 0.55
C GLN A 468 -13.55 31.50 1.85
N THR A 469 -12.73 32.10 2.72
CA THR A 469 -12.73 31.77 4.13
C THR A 469 -14.18 31.89 4.56
N ALA A 470 -14.87 30.76 4.73
CA ALA A 470 -16.19 30.74 5.31
C ALA A 470 -16.08 31.56 6.59
N ALA A 471 -16.84 32.65 6.67
CA ALA A 471 -16.88 33.46 7.87
C ALA A 471 -17.20 32.52 9.03
N VAL A 472 -16.25 32.37 9.96
CA VAL A 472 -16.50 31.69 11.23
C VAL A 472 -17.75 32.35 11.80
N PRO A 473 -18.84 31.63 12.08
CA PRO A 473 -19.98 32.21 12.77
C PRO A 473 -19.46 32.67 14.12
N GLU A 474 -19.33 33.98 14.27
CA GLU A 474 -19.10 34.59 15.57
C GLU A 474 -20.27 34.17 16.47
N LEU A 475 -19.94 33.38 17.50
CA LEU A 475 -20.89 32.98 18.54
C LEU A 475 -21.64 34.24 18.99
N PRO A 476 -23.00 34.24 19.00
CA PRO A 476 -23.74 35.41 19.45
C PRO A 476 -23.24 35.78 20.85
N SER A 477 -22.90 37.06 21.04
CA SER A 477 -22.24 37.60 22.24
C SER A 477 -22.98 37.32 23.58
N GLY A 478 -24.14 36.66 23.53
CA GLY A 478 -24.86 36.13 24.68
C GLY A 478 -24.27 34.85 25.30
N THR A 479 -23.47 34.04 24.60
CA THR A 479 -22.91 32.80 25.20
C THR A 479 -21.76 33.06 26.17
N LEU A 480 -20.97 34.12 25.97
CA LEU A 480 -19.95 34.56 26.93
C LEU A 480 -20.54 35.16 28.22
N ALA A 481 -21.76 35.70 28.17
CA ALA A 481 -22.43 36.25 29.35
C ALA A 481 -22.93 35.17 30.32
N VAL A 482 -23.25 33.97 29.83
CA VAL A 482 -23.74 32.86 30.69
C VAL A 482 -22.61 32.17 31.45
N LEU A 483 -21.39 32.07 30.88
CA LEU A 483 -20.23 31.51 31.59
C LEU A 483 -19.73 32.45 32.71
N ALA A 484 -19.87 33.77 32.55
CA ALA A 484 -19.54 34.74 33.60
C ALA A 484 -20.54 34.73 34.78
N ALA A 485 -21.81 34.38 34.52
CA ALA A 485 -22.83 34.31 35.57
C ALA A 485 -22.71 33.06 36.47
N ILE A 486 -22.17 31.94 35.95
CA ILE A 486 -22.04 30.68 36.69
C ILE A 486 -20.83 30.72 37.66
N THR A 487 -19.80 31.52 37.38
CA THR A 487 -18.62 31.66 38.26
C THR A 487 -18.83 32.61 39.45
N ALA A 488 -19.83 33.50 39.40
CA ALA A 488 -20.16 34.43 40.49
C ALA A 488 -21.02 33.82 41.61
N ALA A 489 -21.63 32.64 41.39
CA ALA A 489 -22.54 32.00 42.36
C ALA A 489 -21.85 31.04 43.36
N ALA A 490 -20.54 30.84 43.26
CA ALA A 490 -19.79 29.88 44.08
C ALA A 490 -18.90 30.55 45.15
N VAL A 491 -19.38 31.61 45.81
CA VAL A 491 -18.75 32.14 47.05
C VAL A 491 -19.50 31.57 48.26
N PRO A 492 -18.91 30.67 49.08
CA PRO A 492 -19.56 30.17 50.28
C PRO A 492 -19.46 31.23 51.39
N THR A 493 -20.61 31.78 51.81
CA THR A 493 -20.69 32.60 53.02
C THR A 493 -20.61 31.72 54.27
N GLY A 494 -19.47 31.77 54.97
CA GLY A 494 -19.30 31.17 56.29
C GLY A 494 -20.23 31.84 57.33
N ARG A 495 -21.06 31.04 58.00
CA ARG A 495 -21.95 31.45 59.10
C ARG A 495 -21.16 31.74 60.39
N PRO A 496 -21.44 32.82 61.13
CA PRO A 496 -21.03 32.94 62.52
C PRO A 496 -22.02 32.24 63.46
N CYS A 497 -21.46 31.53 64.45
CA CYS A 497 -22.14 30.84 65.54
C CYS A 497 -23.03 31.77 66.38
N SER A 498 -24.25 31.32 66.71
CA SER A 498 -25.01 31.83 67.85
C SER A 498 -24.94 30.83 69.01
N ALA A 499 -24.33 31.26 70.10
CA ALA A 499 -24.38 30.59 71.38
C ALA A 499 -25.64 31.01 72.18
N SER A 500 -25.99 30.15 73.14
CA SER A 500 -26.80 30.36 74.34
C SER A 500 -28.31 30.09 74.27
N ARG A 501 -28.72 29.10 75.05
CA ARG A 501 -29.69 29.29 76.13
C ARG A 501 -29.07 28.75 77.43
N PRO A 502 -29.41 29.31 78.61
CA PRO A 502 -29.34 28.57 79.85
C PRO A 502 -30.38 27.44 79.89
#